data_AF-A0A4R6N8R1-F1
#
_entry.id   AF-A0A4R6N8R1-F1
#
_cell.length_a   1.000
_cell.length_b   1.000
_cell.length_c   1.000
_cell.angle_alpha   90.00
_cell.angle_beta   90.00
_cell.angle_gamma   90.00
#
_symmetry.space_group_name_H-M   'P 1'
#
loop_
_entity.id
_entity.type
_entity.pdbx_description
1 polymer ?
#
loop_
_entity_poly.entity_id
_entity_poly.type
_entity_poly.pdbx_seq_one_letter_code
_entity_poly.pdbx_strand_id
1 'polypeptide(L)'
;MRLLLPDYFAALELTPQADEAEVKRAYAQRLKQINRQADPQRFQELRAHYEAALAHVREGRGFVMVDEAPEPLAEAQQAPVAPVAPGGDAPPAEPAPAPEILLSPLSPLSPREQAQQVFDAMAAEFCHLSLLELPPAKSVLSKWLRSPELVSLEAGEHFRGLLQEAICERRLGRHTALLLFAAMEVLGWQDAQTLVQPDSAAYWRLQTVLDGALSLSYEHQRLWRWLAQAPNGDVLSYMPAVEQDFDWDNPVQQLCCEPGELEAWQRLGSAHTPLDVLPSSRPRPQLGFLEKLNFHRSLWLCMSLMMLCIWGGDSLVRGYAARKNSVGEQQACTATMARAATARWRNISAAEIGRLEQCAVKSPPERCEDRERLRTLSALGRALSGGDEHYVRRPAEVIFNTTQGLLYEVKGGCPSLAAEALRQDWWLKMDHLPSARHLVKQVANCASDGFFESRDSWEHDYLALRLLQLTDAWQSVQPRSGGQAKSSSEAPVLKLEQLLSRSPLLETAPTLEGEARWPACR
;
A
#
# COMPACT_ATOMS: atom_id res chain seq x y z
N MET A 1 -28.53 -5.26 29.37
CA MET A 1 -27.67 -5.29 28.17
C MET A 1 -28.34 -4.52 27.04
N ARG A 2 -28.02 -3.24 26.91
CA ARG A 2 -28.34 -2.45 25.72
C ARG A 2 -27.11 -2.46 24.80
N LEU A 3 -27.29 -2.79 23.54
CA LEU A 3 -26.27 -2.61 22.51
C LEU A 3 -26.20 -1.12 22.19
N LEU A 4 -25.03 -0.50 22.38
CA LEU A 4 -24.79 0.85 21.91
C LEU A 4 -24.53 0.80 20.40
N LEU A 5 -25.56 1.13 19.63
CA LEU A 5 -25.45 1.32 18.19
C LEU A 5 -24.76 2.67 17.93
N PRO A 6 -23.75 2.71 17.05
CA PRO A 6 -23.16 3.95 16.60
C PRO A 6 -24.21 4.88 15.99
N ASP A 7 -24.01 6.20 16.10
CA ASP A 7 -24.96 7.22 15.67
C ASP A 7 -25.40 7.05 14.20
N TYR A 8 -24.51 6.55 13.34
CA TYR A 8 -24.81 6.29 11.93
C TYR A 8 -25.74 5.09 11.67
N PHE A 9 -25.75 4.07 12.54
CA PHE A 9 -26.76 3.00 12.49
C PHE A 9 -28.11 3.51 13.00
N ALA A 10 -28.10 4.31 14.07
CA ALA A 10 -29.31 4.91 14.63
C ALA A 10 -29.97 5.87 13.62
N ALA A 11 -29.19 6.72 12.93
CA ALA A 11 -29.69 7.66 11.93
C ALA A 11 -30.37 6.99 10.73
N LEU A 12 -29.92 5.78 10.38
CA LEU A 12 -30.49 4.94 9.32
C LEU A 12 -31.54 3.94 9.83
N GLU A 13 -31.82 3.93 11.15
CA GLU A 13 -32.74 2.97 11.81
C GLU A 13 -32.37 1.50 11.54
N LEU A 14 -31.07 1.23 11.48
CA LEU A 14 -30.53 -0.11 11.22
C LEU A 14 -30.41 -0.92 12.51
N THR A 15 -30.62 -2.23 12.38
CA THR A 15 -30.38 -3.17 13.49
C THR A 15 -28.89 -3.51 13.58
N PRO A 16 -28.39 -4.02 14.73
CA PRO A 16 -27.01 -4.46 14.87
C PRO A 16 -26.64 -5.66 13.97
N GLN A 17 -27.60 -6.24 13.27
CA GLN A 17 -27.40 -7.39 12.39
C GLN A 17 -27.57 -7.00 10.92
N ALA A 18 -27.71 -5.70 10.62
CA ALA A 18 -27.97 -5.23 9.28
C ALA A 18 -26.83 -5.58 8.32
N ASP A 19 -27.20 -6.19 7.20
CA ASP A 19 -26.28 -6.50 6.11
C ASP A 19 -26.12 -5.31 5.15
N GLU A 20 -25.19 -5.41 4.20
CA GLU A 20 -24.94 -4.34 3.23
C GLU A 20 -26.19 -4.01 2.39
N ALA A 21 -27.07 -5.00 2.15
CA ALA A 21 -28.30 -4.80 1.39
C ALA A 21 -29.35 -4.00 2.19
N GLU A 22 -29.46 -4.23 3.50
CA GLU A 22 -30.30 -3.48 4.41
C GLU A 22 -29.82 -2.04 4.57
N VAL A 23 -28.52 -1.81 4.71
CA VAL A 23 -27.92 -0.46 4.75
C VAL A 23 -28.31 0.33 3.49
N LYS A 24 -28.13 -0.26 2.31
CA LYS A 24 -28.51 0.36 1.02
C LYS A 24 -30.00 0.65 0.93
N ARG A 25 -30.85 -0.27 1.39
CA ARG A 25 -32.31 -0.11 1.38
C ARG A 25 -32.76 1.01 2.32
N ALA A 26 -32.21 1.08 3.53
CA ALA A 26 -32.53 2.11 4.51
C ALA A 26 -32.12 3.50 4.01
N TYR A 27 -30.92 3.62 3.42
CA TYR A 27 -30.47 4.87 2.79
C TYR A 27 -31.42 5.31 1.67
N ALA A 28 -31.81 4.41 0.77
CA ALA A 28 -32.73 4.73 -0.32
C ALA A 28 -34.12 5.16 0.19
N GLN A 29 -34.61 4.58 1.29
CA GLN A 29 -35.87 4.99 1.93
C GLN A 29 -35.77 6.40 2.53
N ARG A 30 -34.69 6.68 3.27
CA ARG A 30 -34.45 8.01 3.87
C ARG A 30 -34.20 9.08 2.82
N LEU A 31 -33.50 8.74 1.74
CA LEU A 31 -33.23 9.66 0.64
C LEU A 31 -34.51 10.17 -0.03
N LYS A 32 -35.55 9.32 -0.15
CA LYS A 32 -36.85 9.72 -0.71
C LYS A 32 -37.59 10.76 0.15
N GLN A 33 -37.27 10.85 1.43
CA GLN A 33 -37.91 11.79 2.37
C GLN A 33 -37.21 13.17 2.37
N ILE A 34 -36.02 13.29 1.80
CA ILE A 34 -35.25 14.54 1.79
C ILE A 34 -35.41 15.23 0.43
N ASN A 35 -35.92 16.45 0.43
CA ASN A 35 -35.86 17.31 -0.76
C ASN A 35 -34.45 17.91 -0.89
N ARG A 36 -33.63 17.32 -1.76
CA ARG A 36 -32.22 17.68 -1.98
C ARG A 36 -31.99 19.16 -2.32
N GLN A 37 -32.94 19.82 -2.96
CA GLN A 37 -32.81 21.23 -3.33
C GLN A 37 -33.17 22.17 -2.17
N ALA A 38 -34.12 21.75 -1.33
CA ALA A 38 -34.56 22.56 -0.19
C ALA A 38 -33.65 22.39 1.04
N ASP A 39 -33.02 21.22 1.20
CA ASP A 39 -32.19 20.88 2.36
C ASP A 39 -30.93 20.09 1.96
N PRO A 40 -29.90 20.77 1.44
CA PRO A 40 -28.65 20.13 1.01
C PRO A 40 -27.83 19.59 2.19
N GLN A 41 -27.94 20.20 3.36
CA GLN A 41 -27.17 19.81 4.55
C GLN A 41 -27.64 18.46 5.07
N ARG A 42 -28.95 18.27 5.21
CA ARG A 42 -29.53 16.98 5.63
C ARG A 42 -29.21 15.84 4.66
N PHE A 43 -29.09 16.13 3.37
CA PHE A 43 -28.63 15.16 2.38
C PHE A 43 -27.16 14.76 2.58
N GLN A 44 -26.27 15.72 2.86
CA GLN A 44 -24.86 15.44 3.16
C GLN A 44 -24.69 14.63 4.44
N GLU A 45 -25.42 14.98 5.51
CA GLU A 45 -25.41 14.24 6.78
C GLU A 45 -25.87 12.78 6.58
N LEU A 46 -26.99 12.57 5.87
CA LEU A 46 -27.46 11.23 5.55
C LEU A 46 -26.43 10.43 4.74
N ARG A 47 -25.74 11.07 3.80
CA ARG A 47 -24.69 10.43 3.00
C ARG A 47 -23.49 10.02 3.85
N ALA A 48 -23.05 10.88 4.77
CA ALA A 48 -21.95 10.57 5.68
C ALA A 48 -22.29 9.36 6.58
N HIS A 49 -23.52 9.30 7.11
CA HIS A 49 -23.99 8.15 7.89
C HIS A 49 -24.04 6.86 7.07
N TYR A 50 -24.49 6.93 5.82
CA TYR A 50 -24.50 5.79 4.90
C TYR A 50 -23.09 5.25 4.62
N GLU A 51 -22.14 6.13 4.28
CA GLU A 51 -20.76 5.73 4.01
C GLU A 51 -20.10 5.09 5.24
N ALA A 52 -20.33 5.66 6.44
CA ALA A 52 -19.84 5.11 7.70
C ALA A 52 -20.45 3.74 8.04
N ALA A 53 -21.77 3.57 7.85
CA ALA A 53 -22.45 2.30 8.09
C ALA A 53 -21.95 1.20 7.15
N LEU A 54 -21.74 1.53 5.88
CA LEU A 54 -21.28 0.59 4.87
C LEU A 54 -19.83 0.15 5.11
N ALA A 55 -18.96 1.07 5.54
CA ALA A 55 -17.61 0.74 5.98
C ALA A 55 -17.63 -0.22 7.18
N HIS A 56 -18.46 0.06 8.19
CA HIS A 56 -18.57 -0.79 9.39
C HIS A 56 -18.98 -2.23 9.07
N VAL A 57 -19.99 -2.42 8.19
CA VAL A 57 -20.44 -3.76 7.78
C VAL A 57 -19.36 -4.51 6.99
N ARG A 58 -18.63 -3.81 6.10
CA ARG A 58 -17.56 -4.42 5.29
C ARG A 58 -16.36 -4.88 6.11
N GLU A 59 -16.03 -4.13 7.17
CA GLU A 59 -14.92 -4.47 8.06
C GLU A 59 -15.28 -5.57 9.07
N GLY A 60 -16.57 -5.96 9.17
CA GLY A 60 -17.01 -7.01 10.09
C GLY A 60 -16.78 -6.66 11.57
N ARG A 61 -16.73 -5.36 11.93
CA ARG A 61 -16.54 -4.94 13.32
C ARG A 61 -17.79 -5.32 14.13
N GLY A 62 -17.61 -6.13 15.17
CA GLY A 62 -18.69 -6.40 16.13
C GLY A 62 -19.03 -5.16 16.97
N PHE A 63 -20.26 -5.10 17.49
CA PHE A 63 -20.70 -4.05 18.41
C PHE A 63 -20.15 -4.31 19.82
N VAL A 64 -19.70 -3.24 20.49
CA VAL A 64 -19.19 -3.32 21.86
C VAL A 64 -20.37 -3.47 22.83
N MET A 65 -20.35 -4.53 23.65
CA MET A 65 -21.27 -4.68 24.77
C MET A 65 -20.70 -3.99 26.01
N VAL A 66 -21.49 -3.13 26.65
CA VAL A 66 -21.11 -2.44 27.89
C VAL A 66 -22.00 -2.97 29.02
N ASP A 67 -21.38 -3.41 30.13
CA ASP A 67 -22.08 -3.78 31.36
C ASP A 67 -22.41 -2.53 32.19
N GLU A 68 -23.62 -2.52 32.74
CA GLU A 68 -24.33 -1.31 33.20
C GLU A 68 -23.97 -0.92 34.64
N ALA A 69 -23.53 0.33 34.84
CA ALA A 69 -23.58 1.05 36.11
C ALA A 69 -24.80 2.00 36.12
N PRO A 70 -25.41 2.28 37.28
CA PRO A 70 -26.82 2.71 37.34
C PRO A 70 -27.03 4.17 36.92
N GLU A 71 -28.01 4.39 36.03
CA GLU A 71 -28.53 5.70 35.62
C GLU A 71 -29.46 6.33 36.68
N PRO A 72 -29.50 7.67 36.78
CA PRO A 72 -30.59 8.42 37.41
C PRO A 72 -31.74 8.72 36.43
N LEU A 73 -32.97 8.70 36.97
CA LEU A 73 -34.27 8.97 36.36
C LEU A 73 -34.47 10.42 35.87
N ALA A 74 -35.17 10.59 34.73
CA ALA A 74 -36.20 11.61 34.43
C ALA A 74 -36.71 11.43 32.97
N GLU A 75 -37.97 11.01 32.73
CA GLU A 75 -39.16 11.85 32.39
C GLU A 75 -39.06 12.58 31.02
N ALA A 76 -40.05 12.65 30.12
CA ALA A 76 -41.38 12.07 29.96
C ALA A 76 -41.87 12.31 28.50
N GLN A 77 -42.66 11.36 28.01
CA GLN A 77 -43.69 11.36 26.95
C GLN A 77 -43.93 12.59 26.04
N GLN A 78 -44.12 12.31 24.73
CA GLN A 78 -45.24 12.83 23.93
C GLN A 78 -45.58 11.88 22.76
N ALA A 79 -46.87 11.59 22.58
CA ALA A 79 -47.44 10.69 21.57
C ALA A 79 -47.85 11.43 20.27
N PRO A 80 -47.90 10.78 19.09
CA PRO A 80 -48.38 11.41 17.87
C PRO A 80 -49.90 11.26 17.68
N VAL A 81 -50.51 12.37 17.25
CA VAL A 81 -51.91 12.54 16.85
C VAL A 81 -52.12 12.06 15.40
N ALA A 82 -53.24 11.38 15.15
CA ALA A 82 -53.68 10.90 13.83
C ALA A 82 -54.24 12.04 12.94
N PRO A 83 -54.15 11.94 11.59
CA PRO A 83 -54.91 12.82 10.70
C PRO A 83 -56.17 12.15 10.13
N VAL A 84 -57.23 12.95 10.07
CA VAL A 84 -58.55 12.69 9.47
C VAL A 84 -58.59 13.25 8.05
N ALA A 85 -59.17 12.49 7.11
CA ALA A 85 -59.80 12.96 5.87
C ALA A 85 -61.34 12.78 6.04
N PRO A 86 -62.29 13.42 5.30
CA PRO A 86 -62.23 13.71 3.85
C PRO A 86 -63.03 14.96 3.34
N GLY A 87 -63.09 15.13 2.01
CA GLY A 87 -63.99 16.02 1.24
C GLY A 87 -63.22 17.15 0.56
N GLY A 88 -63.33 17.44 -0.74
CA GLY A 88 -64.35 17.17 -1.75
C GLY A 88 -64.40 18.44 -2.62
N ASP A 89 -64.36 18.25 -3.95
CA ASP A 89 -64.75 19.16 -5.04
C ASP A 89 -63.68 19.44 -6.11
N ALA A 90 -64.11 19.19 -7.34
CA ALA A 90 -63.56 19.59 -8.63
C ALA A 90 -64.70 20.28 -9.41
N PRO A 91 -64.48 20.91 -10.59
CA PRO A 91 -63.35 21.69 -11.11
C PRO A 91 -63.83 23.12 -11.55
N PRO A 92 -62.98 24.00 -12.12
CA PRO A 92 -63.15 24.25 -13.57
C PRO A 92 -61.91 24.72 -14.37
N ALA A 93 -62.03 24.49 -15.69
CA ALA A 93 -61.54 25.26 -16.83
C ALA A 93 -60.06 25.12 -17.28
N GLU A 94 -59.93 24.38 -18.37
CA GLU A 94 -58.80 24.18 -19.27
C GLU A 94 -58.69 25.32 -20.31
N PRO A 95 -57.50 25.90 -20.56
CA PRO A 95 -57.19 26.58 -21.81
C PRO A 95 -56.27 25.72 -22.71
N ALA A 96 -56.57 25.77 -24.00
CA ALA A 96 -56.02 24.95 -25.08
C ALA A 96 -54.47 24.98 -25.20
N PRO A 97 -53.82 23.86 -25.58
CA PRO A 97 -52.39 23.83 -25.85
C PRO A 97 -52.07 24.34 -27.27
N ALA A 98 -51.08 25.23 -27.33
CA ALA A 98 -50.33 25.54 -28.54
C ALA A 98 -49.47 24.32 -28.95
N PRO A 99 -49.12 24.15 -30.24
CA PRO A 99 -48.38 22.97 -30.70
C PRO A 99 -46.97 22.95 -30.12
N GLU A 100 -46.77 22.11 -29.10
CA GLU A 100 -45.44 21.73 -28.63
C GLU A 100 -44.72 20.95 -29.73
N ILE A 101 -43.60 21.51 -30.15
CA ILE A 101 -42.62 20.87 -31.01
C ILE A 101 -42.16 19.60 -30.29
N LEU A 102 -42.55 18.43 -30.80
CA LEU A 102 -42.08 17.12 -30.37
C LEU A 102 -40.58 16.97 -30.68
N LEU A 103 -39.74 17.59 -29.86
CA LEU A 103 -38.36 17.13 -29.67
C LEU A 103 -38.45 15.86 -28.84
N SER A 104 -38.41 14.69 -29.50
CA SER A 104 -38.28 13.42 -28.79
C SER A 104 -37.12 13.52 -27.80
N PRO A 105 -37.35 13.36 -26.48
CA PRO A 105 -36.26 13.29 -25.53
C PRO A 105 -35.46 12.03 -25.87
N LEU A 106 -34.20 12.22 -26.28
CA LEU A 106 -33.20 11.16 -26.34
C LEU A 106 -33.30 10.38 -25.02
N SER A 107 -33.61 9.09 -25.10
CA SER A 107 -33.66 8.23 -23.92
C SER A 107 -32.31 8.34 -23.19
N PRO A 108 -32.30 8.53 -21.87
CA PRO A 108 -31.05 8.62 -21.13
C PRO A 108 -30.28 7.31 -21.32
N LEU A 109 -29.04 7.40 -21.82
CA LEU A 109 -28.13 6.27 -21.98
C LEU A 109 -28.02 5.47 -20.66
N SER A 110 -27.86 4.16 -20.74
CA SER A 110 -27.62 3.37 -19.52
C SER A 110 -26.28 3.77 -18.87
N PRO A 111 -26.11 3.64 -17.53
CA PRO A 111 -24.85 3.96 -16.86
C PRO A 111 -23.62 3.26 -17.45
N ARG A 112 -23.80 2.02 -17.94
CA ARG A 112 -22.76 1.25 -18.63
C ARG A 112 -22.38 1.86 -19.98
N GLU A 113 -23.36 2.28 -20.79
CA GLU A 113 -23.11 2.93 -22.08
C GLU A 113 -22.45 4.31 -21.89
N GLN A 114 -22.85 5.06 -20.86
CA GLN A 114 -22.22 6.33 -20.49
C GLN A 114 -20.74 6.10 -20.12
N ALA A 115 -20.46 5.13 -19.25
CA ALA A 115 -19.09 4.79 -18.87
C ALA A 115 -18.24 4.36 -20.08
N GLN A 116 -18.81 3.57 -21.00
CA GLN A 116 -18.13 3.17 -22.23
C GLN A 116 -17.80 4.37 -23.12
N GLN A 117 -18.76 5.26 -23.34
CA GLN A 117 -18.56 6.46 -24.15
C GLN A 117 -17.46 7.37 -23.58
N VAL A 118 -17.46 7.56 -22.26
CA VAL A 118 -16.41 8.33 -21.55
C VAL A 118 -15.05 7.64 -21.67
N PHE A 119 -15.01 6.31 -21.52
CA PHE A 119 -13.77 5.53 -21.69
C PHE A 119 -13.21 5.66 -23.11
N ASP A 120 -14.04 5.54 -24.15
CA ASP A 120 -13.59 5.62 -25.54
C ASP A 120 -13.03 7.01 -25.87
N ALA A 121 -13.67 8.07 -25.38
CA ALA A 121 -13.18 9.43 -25.54
C ALA A 121 -11.86 9.67 -24.78
N MET A 122 -11.75 9.15 -23.56
CA MET A 122 -10.52 9.19 -22.77
C MET A 122 -9.39 8.42 -23.45
N ALA A 123 -9.66 7.21 -23.94
CA ALA A 123 -8.70 6.35 -24.63
C ALA A 123 -8.12 7.04 -25.86
N ALA A 124 -8.96 7.72 -26.65
CA ALA A 124 -8.50 8.51 -27.79
C ALA A 124 -7.55 9.64 -27.37
N GLU A 125 -7.87 10.38 -26.29
CA GLU A 125 -6.99 11.43 -25.75
C GLU A 125 -5.67 10.83 -25.22
N PHE A 126 -5.73 9.66 -24.58
CA PHE A 126 -4.56 8.96 -24.04
C PHE A 126 -3.57 8.51 -25.12
N CYS A 127 -4.07 8.02 -26.26
CA CYS A 127 -3.25 7.59 -27.40
C CYS A 127 -2.42 8.71 -28.02
N HIS A 128 -2.78 9.98 -27.77
CA HIS A 128 -2.02 11.14 -28.23
C HIS A 128 -0.91 11.58 -27.26
N LEU A 129 -0.85 10.98 -26.06
CA LEU A 129 0.15 11.33 -25.05
C LEU A 129 1.51 10.69 -25.34
N SER A 130 2.56 11.38 -24.89
CA SER A 130 3.91 10.81 -24.82
C SER A 130 3.96 9.71 -23.76
N LEU A 131 4.50 8.55 -24.12
CA LEU A 131 4.67 7.39 -23.23
C LEU A 131 5.54 7.69 -21.99
N LEU A 132 6.36 8.74 -22.07
CA LEU A 132 7.26 9.15 -20.98
C LEU A 132 6.62 10.10 -19.98
N GLU A 133 5.56 10.80 -20.38
CA GLU A 133 5.00 11.90 -19.61
C GLU A 133 3.83 11.44 -18.74
N LEU A 134 4.17 11.01 -17.52
CA LEU A 134 3.17 10.63 -16.52
C LEU A 134 2.30 11.80 -16.03
N PRO A 135 2.81 13.04 -15.81
CA PRO A 135 1.96 14.12 -15.33
C PRO A 135 0.78 14.50 -16.26
N PRO A 136 0.97 14.62 -17.59
CA PRO A 136 -0.14 14.76 -18.54
C PRO A 136 -1.13 13.60 -18.50
N ALA A 137 -0.63 12.35 -18.42
CA ALA A 137 -1.48 11.17 -18.31
C ALA A 137 -2.38 11.20 -17.07
N LYS A 138 -1.82 11.58 -15.91
CA LYS A 138 -2.58 11.79 -14.68
C LYS A 138 -3.62 12.90 -14.83
N SER A 139 -3.26 14.00 -15.49
CA SER A 139 -4.17 15.12 -15.71
C SER A 139 -5.36 14.71 -16.59
N VAL A 140 -5.11 14.00 -17.70
CA VAL A 140 -6.16 13.46 -18.58
C VAL A 140 -7.07 12.51 -17.81
N LEU A 141 -6.51 11.53 -17.10
CA LEU A 141 -7.30 10.57 -16.32
C LEU A 141 -8.14 11.29 -15.24
N SER A 142 -7.56 12.25 -14.53
CA SER A 142 -8.25 13.03 -13.49
C SER A 142 -9.37 13.91 -14.04
N LYS A 143 -9.17 14.49 -15.23
CA LYS A 143 -10.18 15.26 -15.96
C LYS A 143 -11.39 14.39 -16.29
N TRP A 144 -11.16 13.20 -16.85
CA TRP A 144 -12.24 12.29 -17.23
C TRP A 144 -12.96 11.69 -16.03
N LEU A 145 -12.27 11.39 -14.93
CA LEU A 145 -12.92 10.96 -13.68
C LEU A 145 -13.84 12.01 -13.05
N ARG A 146 -13.68 13.29 -13.42
CA ARG A 146 -14.54 14.40 -12.98
C ARG A 146 -15.65 14.73 -13.98
N SER A 147 -15.81 13.92 -15.03
CA SER A 147 -16.82 14.21 -16.05
C SER A 147 -18.24 14.06 -15.46
N PRO A 148 -19.19 14.94 -15.84
CA PRO A 148 -20.55 14.90 -15.30
C PRO A 148 -21.28 13.58 -15.59
N GLU A 149 -20.87 12.86 -16.63
CA GLU A 149 -21.39 11.55 -17.01
C GLU A 149 -21.00 10.45 -16.00
N LEU A 150 -19.91 10.63 -15.25
CA LEU A 150 -19.46 9.70 -14.21
C LEU A 150 -19.91 10.08 -12.79
N VAL A 151 -20.82 11.06 -12.64
CA VAL A 151 -21.37 11.46 -11.34
C VAL A 151 -22.21 10.34 -10.71
N SER A 152 -22.82 9.48 -11.53
CA SER A 152 -23.51 8.29 -11.05
C SER A 152 -22.50 7.28 -10.51
N LEU A 153 -22.73 6.77 -9.29
CA LEU A 153 -21.88 5.76 -8.65
C LEU A 153 -21.69 4.54 -9.57
N GLU A 154 -22.78 4.05 -10.18
CA GLU A 154 -22.76 2.89 -11.08
C GLU A 154 -21.93 3.16 -12.35
N ALA A 155 -22.04 4.36 -12.94
CA ALA A 155 -21.26 4.73 -14.11
C ALA A 155 -19.76 4.84 -13.76
N GLY A 156 -19.44 5.43 -12.60
CA GLY A 156 -18.08 5.51 -12.08
C GLY A 156 -17.46 4.14 -11.80
N GLU A 157 -18.23 3.19 -11.24
CA GLU A 157 -17.80 1.81 -11.03
C GLU A 157 -17.56 1.08 -12.35
N HIS A 158 -18.46 1.22 -13.32
CA HIS A 158 -18.28 0.66 -14.66
C HIS A 158 -17.06 1.22 -15.37
N PHE A 159 -16.81 2.53 -15.27
CA PHE A 159 -15.63 3.17 -15.84
C PHE A 159 -14.33 2.61 -15.24
N ARG A 160 -14.29 2.41 -13.92
CA ARG A 160 -13.13 1.77 -13.25
C ARG A 160 -12.93 0.32 -13.71
N GLY A 161 -14.01 -0.44 -13.91
CA GLY A 161 -13.94 -1.78 -14.49
C GLY A 161 -13.35 -1.79 -15.91
N LEU A 162 -13.76 -0.83 -16.75
CA LEU A 162 -13.22 -0.67 -18.10
C LEU A 162 -11.72 -0.33 -18.10
N LEU A 163 -11.25 0.50 -17.16
CA LEU A 163 -9.82 0.76 -16.99
C LEU A 163 -9.04 -0.52 -16.66
N GLN A 164 -9.56 -1.34 -15.75
CA GLN A 164 -8.93 -2.59 -15.33
C GLN A 164 -8.86 -3.58 -16.49
N GLU A 165 -9.96 -3.76 -17.21
CA GLU A 165 -10.04 -4.61 -18.41
C GLU A 165 -9.07 -4.12 -19.49
N ALA A 166 -9.04 -2.81 -19.76
CA ALA A 166 -8.13 -2.22 -20.74
C ALA A 166 -6.65 -2.42 -20.41
N ILE A 167 -6.30 -2.43 -19.12
CA ILE A 167 -4.93 -2.74 -18.68
C ILE A 167 -4.63 -4.23 -18.86
N CYS A 168 -5.53 -5.11 -18.42
CA CYS A 168 -5.35 -6.56 -18.51
C CYS A 168 -5.25 -7.06 -19.95
N GLU A 169 -6.05 -6.49 -20.85
CA GLU A 169 -6.13 -6.87 -22.26
C GLU A 169 -5.20 -6.08 -23.17
N ARG A 170 -4.44 -5.12 -22.61
CA ARG A 170 -3.58 -4.20 -23.37
C ARG A 170 -4.35 -3.47 -24.49
N ARG A 171 -5.59 -3.02 -24.21
CA ARG A 171 -6.46 -2.35 -25.20
C ARG A 171 -5.88 -1.06 -25.78
N LEU A 172 -4.94 -0.43 -25.06
CA LEU A 172 -4.24 0.79 -25.50
C LEU A 172 -2.85 0.50 -26.09
N GLY A 173 -2.51 -0.77 -26.31
CA GLY A 173 -1.19 -1.18 -26.77
C GLY A 173 -0.08 -0.66 -25.85
N ARG A 174 0.87 0.08 -26.40
CA ARG A 174 2.02 0.62 -25.66
C ARG A 174 1.64 1.65 -24.60
N HIS A 175 0.50 2.33 -24.75
CA HIS A 175 -0.01 3.28 -23.77
C HIS A 175 -0.62 2.60 -22.54
N THR A 176 -0.80 1.28 -22.55
CA THR A 176 -1.34 0.54 -21.41
C THR A 176 -0.46 0.67 -20.17
N ALA A 177 0.87 0.62 -20.30
CA ALA A 177 1.77 0.83 -19.16
C ALA A 177 1.63 2.24 -18.57
N LEU A 178 1.52 3.27 -19.42
CA LEU A 178 1.28 4.65 -18.99
C LEU A 178 -0.06 4.77 -18.24
N LEU A 179 -1.10 4.09 -18.74
CA LEU A 179 -2.41 4.06 -18.07
C LEU A 179 -2.32 3.43 -16.68
N LEU A 180 -1.61 2.31 -16.54
CA LEU A 180 -1.39 1.66 -15.24
C LEU A 180 -0.77 2.64 -14.23
N PHE A 181 0.36 3.26 -14.58
CA PHE A 181 1.05 4.18 -13.66
C PHE A 181 0.19 5.40 -13.32
N ALA A 182 -0.56 5.94 -14.29
CA ALA A 182 -1.49 7.04 -14.04
C ALA A 182 -2.64 6.61 -13.11
N ALA A 183 -3.19 5.40 -13.30
CA ALA A 183 -4.26 4.85 -12.48
C ALA A 183 -3.78 4.61 -11.03
N MET A 184 -2.57 4.10 -10.83
CA MET A 184 -1.99 3.92 -9.50
C MET A 184 -1.95 5.23 -8.69
N GLU A 185 -1.55 6.34 -9.32
CA GLU A 185 -1.44 7.63 -8.64
C GLU A 185 -2.79 8.36 -8.50
N VAL A 186 -3.69 8.27 -9.49
CA VAL A 186 -4.96 9.01 -9.49
C VAL A 186 -6.06 8.27 -8.73
N LEU A 187 -6.12 6.94 -8.86
CA LEU A 187 -7.14 6.09 -8.22
C LEU A 187 -6.67 5.51 -6.89
N GLY A 188 -5.39 5.65 -6.54
CA GLY A 188 -4.83 5.10 -5.30
C GLY A 188 -4.79 3.58 -5.29
N TRP A 189 -4.50 2.93 -6.42
CA TRP A 189 -4.35 1.47 -6.52
C TRP A 189 -3.05 0.96 -5.86
N GLN A 190 -2.85 1.32 -4.59
CA GLN A 190 -1.76 0.83 -3.75
C GLN A 190 -2.17 -0.40 -2.94
N ASP A 191 -3.48 -0.63 -2.82
CA ASP A 191 -4.06 -1.76 -2.08
C ASP A 191 -4.97 -2.58 -3.00
N ALA A 192 -4.82 -3.90 -2.95
CA ALA A 192 -5.62 -4.89 -3.68
C ALA A 192 -7.14 -4.69 -3.45
N GLN A 193 -7.52 -4.18 -2.27
CA GLN A 193 -8.92 -3.92 -1.92
C GLN A 193 -9.58 -2.82 -2.77
N THR A 194 -8.80 -2.00 -3.48
CA THR A 194 -9.33 -0.91 -4.32
C THR A 194 -9.77 -1.37 -5.71
N LEU A 195 -9.46 -2.61 -6.09
CA LEU A 195 -9.83 -3.19 -7.37
C LEU A 195 -11.27 -3.71 -7.35
N VAL A 196 -11.93 -3.67 -8.51
CA VAL A 196 -13.34 -4.01 -8.65
C VAL A 196 -13.41 -5.48 -9.04
N GLN A 197 -14.06 -6.29 -8.20
CA GLN A 197 -14.30 -7.74 -8.36
C GLN A 197 -13.07 -8.67 -8.16
N PRO A 198 -12.86 -9.19 -6.93
CA PRO A 198 -11.74 -10.07 -6.59
C PRO A 198 -11.76 -11.46 -7.28
N ASP A 199 -12.90 -11.87 -7.83
CA ASP A 199 -13.08 -13.25 -8.34
C ASP A 199 -12.81 -13.43 -9.84
N SER A 200 -12.35 -12.39 -10.55
CA SER A 200 -12.10 -12.48 -11.99
C SER A 200 -10.66 -12.91 -12.32
N ALA A 201 -10.47 -13.62 -13.43
CA ALA A 201 -9.11 -13.92 -13.91
C ALA A 201 -8.33 -12.65 -14.30
N ALA A 202 -9.05 -11.60 -14.72
CA ALA A 202 -8.48 -10.27 -14.98
C ALA A 202 -7.93 -9.65 -13.68
N TYR A 203 -8.65 -9.80 -12.56
CA TYR A 203 -8.20 -9.32 -11.26
C TYR A 203 -6.83 -9.91 -10.87
N TRP A 204 -6.65 -11.24 -10.94
CA TRP A 204 -5.36 -11.86 -10.58
C TRP A 204 -4.20 -11.42 -11.47
N ARG A 205 -4.45 -11.22 -12.77
CA ARG A 205 -3.42 -10.68 -13.69
C ARG A 205 -3.08 -9.24 -13.33
N LEU A 206 -4.09 -8.40 -13.11
CA LEU A 206 -3.88 -7.03 -12.72
C LEU A 206 -3.14 -6.92 -11.39
N GLN A 207 -3.51 -7.73 -10.40
CA GLN A 207 -2.85 -7.79 -9.11
C GLN A 207 -1.36 -8.13 -9.25
N THR A 208 -1.04 -9.16 -10.03
CA THR A 208 0.36 -9.54 -10.30
C THR A 208 1.17 -8.39 -10.90
N VAL A 209 0.58 -7.67 -11.85
CA VAL A 209 1.23 -6.52 -12.49
C VAL A 209 1.32 -5.31 -11.56
N LEU A 210 0.31 -5.07 -10.72
CA LEU A 210 0.32 -4.01 -9.72
C LEU A 210 1.35 -4.26 -8.63
N ASP A 211 1.43 -5.48 -8.09
CA ASP A 211 2.44 -5.87 -7.12
C ASP A 211 3.85 -5.66 -7.70
N GLY A 212 4.04 -6.05 -8.96
CA GLY A 212 5.24 -5.75 -9.72
C GLY A 212 5.53 -4.25 -9.79
N ALA A 213 4.55 -3.44 -10.21
CA ALA A 213 4.69 -1.99 -10.37
C ALA A 213 4.95 -1.26 -9.04
N LEU A 214 4.30 -1.66 -7.96
CA LEU A 214 4.48 -1.12 -6.60
C LEU A 214 5.83 -1.48 -6.01
N SER A 215 6.43 -2.61 -6.42
CA SER A 215 7.77 -3.00 -5.98
C SER A 215 8.90 -2.17 -6.61
N LEU A 216 8.61 -1.48 -7.73
CA LEU A 216 9.57 -0.68 -8.50
C LEU A 216 9.85 0.67 -7.83
N SER A 217 11.13 1.08 -7.85
CA SER A 217 11.50 2.46 -7.56
C SER A 217 10.96 3.42 -8.63
N TYR A 218 10.88 4.71 -8.32
CA TYR A 218 10.49 5.73 -9.30
C TYR A 218 11.36 5.71 -10.57
N GLU A 219 12.67 5.46 -10.41
CA GLU A 219 13.60 5.35 -11.54
C GLU A 219 13.31 4.12 -12.40
N HIS A 220 13.01 2.98 -11.79
CA HIS A 220 12.62 1.78 -12.53
C HIS A 220 11.26 1.95 -13.22
N GLN A 221 10.28 2.62 -12.61
CA GLN A 221 9.02 2.94 -13.28
C GLN A 221 9.23 3.87 -14.48
N ARG A 222 10.19 4.82 -14.38
CA ARG A 222 10.60 5.65 -15.53
C ARG A 222 11.27 4.81 -16.61
N LEU A 223 12.12 3.84 -16.25
CA LEU A 223 12.77 2.94 -17.20
C LEU A 223 11.76 2.06 -17.92
N TRP A 224 10.79 1.48 -17.21
CA TRP A 224 9.73 0.67 -17.83
C TRP A 224 8.86 1.47 -18.80
N ARG A 225 8.61 2.77 -18.52
CA ARG A 225 7.97 3.67 -19.49
C ARG A 225 8.83 3.97 -20.71
N TRP A 226 10.16 4.03 -20.55
CA TRP A 226 11.08 4.09 -21.69
C TRP A 226 11.02 2.82 -22.54
N LEU A 227 11.03 1.64 -21.90
CA LEU A 227 10.94 0.34 -22.57
C LEU A 227 9.60 0.12 -23.28
N ALA A 228 8.55 0.88 -22.92
CA ALA A 228 7.28 0.87 -23.63
C ALA A 228 7.35 1.48 -25.05
N GLN A 229 8.42 2.20 -25.38
CA GLN A 229 8.69 2.66 -26.74
C GLN A 229 9.25 1.52 -27.60
N ALA A 230 9.13 1.65 -28.92
CA ALA A 230 9.81 0.73 -29.83
C ALA A 230 11.31 0.72 -29.54
N PRO A 231 11.96 -0.45 -29.54
CA PRO A 231 13.42 -0.52 -29.47
C PRO A 231 14.02 0.27 -30.63
N ASN A 232 14.68 1.38 -30.31
CA ASN A 232 15.40 2.24 -31.25
C ASN A 232 16.77 2.57 -30.66
N GLY A 233 17.82 2.46 -31.47
CA GLY A 233 19.19 2.81 -31.08
C GLY A 233 19.32 4.26 -30.61
N ASP A 234 18.57 5.18 -31.21
CA ASP A 234 18.59 6.61 -30.85
C ASP A 234 18.02 6.88 -29.44
N VAL A 235 17.18 5.97 -28.94
CA VAL A 235 16.56 6.11 -27.62
C VAL A 235 17.55 5.76 -26.49
N LEU A 236 18.51 4.87 -26.77
CA LEU A 236 19.48 4.42 -25.77
C LEU A 236 20.35 5.57 -25.23
N SER A 237 20.64 6.59 -26.04
CA SER A 237 21.43 7.74 -25.60
C SER A 237 20.72 8.61 -24.56
N TYR A 238 19.39 8.51 -24.45
CA TYR A 238 18.57 9.26 -23.51
C TYR A 238 18.02 8.39 -22.37
N MET A 239 18.18 7.08 -22.48
CA MET A 239 17.74 6.13 -21.48
C MET A 239 18.63 6.25 -20.24
N PRO A 240 18.06 6.34 -19.03
CA PRO A 240 18.83 6.20 -17.80
C PRO A 240 19.69 4.95 -17.84
N ALA A 241 20.89 5.00 -17.27
CA ALA A 241 21.76 3.83 -17.21
C ALA A 241 21.00 2.67 -16.55
N VAL A 242 20.90 1.55 -17.26
CA VAL A 242 20.32 0.33 -16.69
C VAL A 242 21.32 -0.18 -15.67
N GLU A 243 20.97 -0.09 -14.40
CA GLU A 243 21.77 -0.67 -13.33
C GLU A 243 21.79 -2.20 -13.47
N GLN A 244 22.85 -2.84 -12.98
CA GLN A 244 23.03 -4.30 -13.12
C GLN A 244 21.93 -5.11 -12.40
N ASP A 245 21.21 -4.48 -11.48
CA ASP A 245 20.12 -5.03 -10.69
C ASP A 245 18.72 -4.72 -11.24
N PHE A 246 18.63 -4.17 -12.47
CA PHE A 246 17.33 -3.99 -13.12
C PHE A 246 16.63 -5.35 -13.31
N ASP A 247 15.47 -5.49 -12.68
CA ASP A 247 14.65 -6.70 -12.74
C ASP A 247 13.92 -6.81 -14.08
N TRP A 248 14.59 -7.41 -15.06
CA TRP A 248 14.01 -7.68 -16.39
C TRP A 248 12.82 -8.63 -16.36
N ASP A 249 12.68 -9.44 -15.31
CA ASP A 249 11.62 -10.43 -15.16
C ASP A 249 10.35 -9.86 -14.50
N ASN A 250 10.35 -8.57 -14.17
CA ASN A 250 9.22 -7.91 -13.53
C ASN A 250 7.93 -8.05 -14.36
N PRO A 251 6.77 -8.37 -13.77
CA PRO A 251 5.53 -8.62 -14.52
C PRO A 251 5.03 -7.40 -15.31
N VAL A 252 5.48 -6.18 -14.97
CA VAL A 252 5.23 -4.96 -15.76
C VAL A 252 5.73 -5.08 -17.21
N GLN A 253 6.71 -5.96 -17.47
CA GLN A 253 7.21 -6.25 -18.82
C GLN A 253 6.09 -6.64 -19.80
N GLN A 254 5.04 -7.31 -19.30
CA GLN A 254 3.91 -7.77 -20.11
C GLN A 254 3.08 -6.61 -20.65
N LEU A 255 3.09 -5.45 -19.98
CA LEU A 255 2.40 -4.25 -20.42
C LEU A 255 3.28 -3.34 -21.27
N CYS A 256 4.58 -3.28 -20.97
CA CYS A 256 5.50 -2.37 -21.64
C CYS A 256 5.96 -2.91 -23.00
N CYS A 257 6.31 -4.20 -23.09
CA CYS A 257 6.96 -4.74 -24.28
C CYS A 257 5.98 -5.58 -25.11
N GLU A 258 6.14 -5.56 -26.43
CA GLU A 258 5.60 -6.62 -27.30
C GLU A 258 6.50 -7.86 -27.26
N PRO A 259 5.97 -9.06 -27.59
CA PRO A 259 6.76 -10.28 -27.68
C PRO A 259 8.02 -10.09 -28.55
N GLY A 260 9.19 -10.31 -27.96
CA GLY A 260 10.50 -10.18 -28.62
C GLY A 260 11.15 -8.79 -28.54
N GLU A 261 10.43 -7.74 -28.11
CA GLU A 261 11.03 -6.40 -27.94
C GLU A 261 11.98 -6.34 -26.74
N LEU A 262 11.69 -7.08 -25.67
CA LEU A 262 12.57 -7.16 -24.51
C LEU A 262 13.96 -7.70 -24.88
N GLU A 263 14.01 -8.77 -25.67
CA GLU A 263 15.25 -9.33 -26.19
C GLU A 263 15.98 -8.34 -27.13
N ALA A 264 15.23 -7.51 -27.86
CA ALA A 264 15.82 -6.45 -28.68
C ALA A 264 16.45 -5.36 -27.80
N TRP A 265 15.77 -4.92 -26.74
CA TRP A 265 16.31 -3.99 -25.75
C TRP A 265 17.53 -4.54 -25.03
N GLN A 266 17.52 -5.81 -24.61
CA GLN A 266 18.67 -6.47 -23.99
C GLN A 266 19.88 -6.58 -24.95
N ARG A 267 19.63 -6.86 -26.24
CA ARG A 267 20.68 -6.85 -27.27
C ARG A 267 21.26 -5.46 -27.51
N LEU A 268 20.41 -4.44 -27.53
CA LEU A 268 20.81 -3.05 -27.69
C LEU A 268 21.63 -2.54 -26.48
N GLY A 269 21.20 -2.88 -25.26
CA GLY A 269 21.90 -2.55 -24.02
C GLY A 269 23.25 -3.26 -23.88
N SER A 270 23.34 -4.53 -24.26
CA SER A 270 24.62 -5.27 -24.24
C SER A 270 25.62 -4.81 -25.31
N ALA A 271 25.13 -4.30 -26.45
CA ALA A 271 25.97 -3.68 -27.47
C ALA A 271 26.53 -2.31 -27.04
N HIS A 272 25.87 -1.61 -26.11
CA HIS A 272 26.36 -0.38 -25.48
C HIS A 272 27.21 -0.72 -24.25
N THR A 273 28.27 -1.49 -24.45
CA THR A 273 29.35 -1.57 -23.47
C THR A 273 30.09 -0.22 -23.50
N PRO A 274 30.32 0.46 -22.35
CA PRO A 274 31.23 1.61 -22.33
C PRO A 274 32.57 1.17 -22.94
N LEU A 275 33.11 1.99 -23.85
CA LEU A 275 34.16 1.69 -24.83
C LEU A 275 35.53 1.21 -24.27
N ASP A 276 35.65 0.76 -23.02
CA ASP A 276 36.93 0.50 -22.34
C ASP A 276 37.20 -0.98 -21.95
N VAL A 277 36.41 -1.96 -22.40
CA VAL A 277 36.74 -3.37 -22.12
C VAL A 277 36.76 -4.22 -23.40
N LEU A 278 37.97 -4.42 -23.93
CA LEU A 278 38.28 -5.36 -25.01
C LEU A 278 37.94 -6.81 -24.59
N PRO A 279 37.30 -7.62 -25.46
CA PRO A 279 36.96 -8.99 -25.14
C PRO A 279 38.14 -9.95 -25.34
N SER A 280 38.43 -10.78 -24.33
CA SER A 280 39.32 -11.94 -24.47
C SER A 280 38.56 -13.09 -25.13
N SER A 281 39.03 -13.50 -26.31
CA SER A 281 38.49 -14.63 -27.09
C SER A 281 39.01 -15.98 -26.58
N ARG A 282 38.10 -16.94 -26.37
CA ARG A 282 38.41 -18.38 -26.40
C ARG A 282 37.36 -19.11 -27.23
N PRO A 283 37.74 -19.97 -28.18
CA PRO A 283 36.80 -20.72 -29.00
C PRO A 283 36.32 -22.00 -28.29
N ARG A 284 35.04 -22.34 -28.44
CA ARG A 284 34.48 -23.67 -28.15
C ARG A 284 34.59 -24.56 -29.40
N PRO A 285 34.88 -25.87 -29.25
CA PRO A 285 34.95 -26.79 -30.37
C PRO A 285 33.55 -27.20 -30.88
N GLN A 286 33.43 -27.34 -32.20
CA GLN A 286 32.24 -27.85 -32.87
C GLN A 286 32.17 -29.38 -32.76
N LEU A 287 30.99 -29.88 -32.39
CA LEU A 287 30.67 -31.31 -32.40
C LEU A 287 30.15 -31.69 -33.79
N GLY A 288 30.84 -32.63 -34.43
CA GLY A 288 30.45 -33.23 -35.71
C GLY A 288 29.17 -34.06 -35.59
N PHE A 289 28.25 -33.76 -36.49
CA PHE A 289 26.98 -34.45 -36.72
C PHE A 289 27.22 -35.61 -37.70
N LEU A 290 26.52 -36.74 -37.47
CA LEU A 290 26.36 -37.96 -38.30
C LEU A 290 27.28 -39.15 -38.00
N GLU A 291 26.74 -40.15 -37.28
CA GLU A 291 26.63 -41.50 -37.82
C GLU A 291 25.52 -42.35 -37.16
N LYS A 292 24.63 -42.86 -38.02
CA LYS A 292 23.96 -44.18 -37.97
C LYS A 292 22.82 -44.41 -36.97
N LEU A 293 21.62 -44.06 -37.48
CA LEU A 293 20.35 -44.74 -37.23
C LEU A 293 20.47 -46.27 -37.46
N ASN A 294 20.78 -47.00 -36.39
CA ASN A 294 20.22 -48.34 -36.08
C ASN A 294 20.35 -48.67 -34.58
N PHE A 295 20.47 -47.63 -33.74
CA PHE A 295 20.73 -47.72 -32.29
C PHE A 295 19.46 -47.49 -31.44
N HIS A 296 18.28 -47.34 -32.06
CA HIS A 296 17.13 -46.71 -31.37
C HIS A 296 16.42 -47.55 -30.30
N ARG A 297 16.62 -48.87 -30.23
CA ARG A 297 15.97 -49.71 -29.20
C ARG A 297 16.83 -49.94 -27.95
N SER A 298 18.16 -49.99 -28.12
CA SER A 298 19.11 -50.07 -27.00
C SER A 298 19.47 -48.69 -26.42
N LEU A 299 19.49 -47.62 -27.24
CA LEU A 299 19.66 -46.25 -26.73
C LEU A 299 18.52 -45.85 -25.81
N TRP A 300 17.27 -46.24 -26.14
CA TRP A 300 16.11 -45.80 -25.37
C TRP A 300 16.17 -46.37 -23.95
N LEU A 301 16.47 -47.66 -23.79
CA LEU A 301 16.67 -48.25 -22.46
C LEU A 301 17.85 -47.64 -21.72
N CYS A 302 19.00 -47.43 -22.36
CA CYS A 302 20.14 -46.77 -21.73
C CYS A 302 19.86 -45.30 -21.37
N MET A 303 19.14 -44.55 -22.21
CA MET A 303 18.73 -43.17 -21.94
C MET A 303 17.69 -43.09 -20.84
N SER A 304 16.72 -44.01 -20.77
CA SER A 304 15.76 -44.08 -19.67
C SER A 304 16.44 -44.40 -18.35
N LEU A 305 17.38 -45.36 -18.35
CA LEU A 305 18.14 -45.74 -17.16
C LEU A 305 19.12 -44.63 -16.75
N MET A 306 19.76 -43.96 -17.71
CA MET A 306 20.63 -42.81 -17.44
C MET A 306 19.80 -41.62 -16.94
N MET A 307 18.62 -41.35 -17.50
CA MET A 307 17.71 -40.32 -17.00
C MET A 307 17.19 -40.65 -15.59
N LEU A 308 16.89 -41.93 -15.29
CA LEU A 308 16.55 -42.38 -13.94
C LEU A 308 17.73 -42.26 -12.96
N CYS A 309 18.96 -42.54 -13.40
CA CYS A 309 20.16 -42.33 -12.59
C CYS A 309 20.49 -40.84 -12.42
N ILE A 310 20.22 -40.00 -13.42
CA ILE A 310 20.40 -38.55 -13.35
C ILE A 310 19.33 -37.95 -12.43
N TRP A 311 18.06 -38.32 -12.57
CA TRP A 311 16.96 -37.86 -11.69
C TRP A 311 17.06 -38.42 -10.26
N GLY A 312 17.44 -39.69 -10.12
CA GLY A 312 17.67 -40.33 -8.82
C GLY A 312 18.93 -39.79 -8.12
N GLY A 313 20.00 -39.58 -8.87
CA GLY A 313 21.24 -38.96 -8.38
C GLY A 313 21.01 -37.50 -7.99
N ASP A 314 20.30 -36.74 -8.81
CA ASP A 314 19.99 -35.33 -8.54
C ASP A 314 19.05 -35.17 -7.35
N SER A 315 18.06 -36.06 -7.16
CA SER A 315 17.21 -36.03 -5.95
C SER A 315 17.98 -36.37 -4.66
N LEU A 316 18.92 -37.33 -4.71
CA LEU A 316 19.79 -37.66 -3.58
C LEU A 316 20.83 -36.57 -3.29
N VAL A 317 21.42 -35.97 -4.33
CA VAL A 317 22.36 -34.85 -4.21
C VAL A 317 21.64 -33.60 -3.69
N ARG A 318 20.43 -33.29 -4.20
CA ARG A 318 19.59 -32.21 -3.68
C ARG A 318 19.16 -32.47 -2.24
N GLY A 319 18.82 -33.71 -1.88
CA GLY A 319 18.50 -34.09 -0.50
C GLY A 319 19.70 -33.94 0.45
N TYR A 320 20.89 -34.36 0.03
CA TYR A 320 22.12 -34.20 0.81
C TYR A 320 22.54 -32.73 0.92
N ALA A 321 22.44 -31.96 -0.17
CA ALA A 321 22.70 -30.52 -0.19
C ALA A 321 21.70 -29.76 0.69
N ALA A 322 20.41 -30.08 0.63
CA ALA A 322 19.38 -29.50 1.48
C ALA A 322 19.63 -29.80 2.97
N ARG A 323 20.04 -31.02 3.32
CA ARG A 323 20.38 -31.40 4.70
C ARG A 323 21.67 -30.73 5.19
N LYS A 324 22.67 -30.58 4.33
CA LYS A 324 23.91 -29.85 4.66
C LYS A 324 23.63 -28.36 4.86
N ASN A 325 22.80 -27.78 4.01
CA ASN A 325 22.35 -26.39 4.12
C ASN A 325 21.51 -26.19 5.39
N SER A 326 20.60 -27.12 5.73
CA SER A 326 19.76 -27.00 6.92
C SER A 326 20.58 -27.01 8.23
N VAL A 327 21.64 -27.84 8.31
CA VAL A 327 22.55 -27.85 9.47
C VAL A 327 23.32 -26.53 9.56
N GLY A 328 23.83 -26.02 8.44
CA GLY A 328 24.52 -24.73 8.39
C GLY A 328 23.61 -23.55 8.79
N GLU A 329 22.38 -23.53 8.28
CA GLU A 329 21.37 -22.53 8.63
C GLU A 329 20.98 -22.60 10.10
N GLN A 330 20.77 -23.81 10.64
CA GLN A 330 20.46 -23.97 12.06
C GLN A 330 21.60 -23.48 12.96
N GLN A 331 22.86 -23.77 12.59
CA GLN A 331 24.02 -23.25 13.30
C GLN A 331 24.10 -21.72 13.22
N ALA A 332 23.84 -21.13 12.05
CA ALA A 332 23.81 -19.68 11.87
C ALA A 332 22.70 -19.03 12.71
N CYS A 333 21.51 -19.63 12.78
CA CYS A 333 20.43 -19.16 13.63
C CYS A 333 20.74 -19.30 15.12
N THR A 334 21.33 -20.42 15.52
CA THR A 334 21.79 -20.63 16.91
C THR A 334 22.81 -19.56 17.30
N ALA A 335 23.77 -19.24 16.43
CA ALA A 335 24.76 -18.21 16.67
C ALA A 335 24.13 -16.80 16.74
N THR A 336 23.15 -16.51 15.88
CA THR A 336 22.43 -15.23 15.87
C THR A 336 21.65 -15.02 17.18
N MET A 337 20.92 -16.04 17.63
CA MET A 337 20.18 -16.02 18.89
C MET A 337 21.11 -15.92 20.10
N ALA A 338 22.21 -16.68 20.11
CA ALA A 338 23.21 -16.62 21.18
C ALA A 338 23.88 -15.24 21.26
N ARG A 339 24.13 -14.57 20.12
CA ARG A 339 24.65 -13.21 20.08
C ARG A 339 23.65 -12.22 20.68
N ALA A 340 22.38 -12.28 20.30
CA ALA A 340 21.33 -11.43 20.87
C ALA A 340 21.20 -11.64 22.39
N ALA A 341 21.16 -12.89 22.84
CA ALA A 341 21.08 -13.22 24.26
C ALA A 341 22.32 -12.74 25.05
N THR A 342 23.52 -12.92 24.50
CA THR A 342 24.77 -12.44 25.13
C THR A 342 24.82 -10.91 25.21
N ALA A 343 24.30 -10.22 24.19
CA ALA A 343 24.10 -8.78 24.18
C ALA A 343 22.92 -8.32 25.08
N ARG A 344 22.28 -9.24 25.81
CA ARG A 344 21.10 -9.00 26.63
C ARG A 344 19.96 -8.34 25.84
N TRP A 345 19.81 -8.69 24.57
CA TRP A 345 18.78 -8.15 23.68
C TRP A 345 18.81 -6.62 23.56
N ARG A 346 20.00 -6.04 23.69
CA ARG A 346 20.25 -4.60 23.53
C ARG A 346 20.86 -4.31 22.17
N ASN A 347 20.64 -3.10 21.68
CA ASN A 347 21.15 -2.61 20.41
C ASN A 347 20.76 -3.49 19.21
N ILE A 348 19.52 -3.97 19.19
CA ILE A 348 18.98 -4.78 18.08
C ILE A 348 18.37 -3.84 17.05
N SER A 349 18.86 -3.88 15.81
CA SER A 349 18.28 -3.09 14.73
C SER A 349 16.92 -3.63 14.29
N ALA A 350 16.06 -2.77 13.76
CA ALA A 350 14.75 -3.18 13.23
C ALA A 350 14.87 -4.30 12.17
N ALA A 351 15.88 -4.22 11.31
CA ALA A 351 16.16 -5.24 10.29
C ALA A 351 16.59 -6.59 10.89
N GLU A 352 17.19 -6.61 12.09
CA GLU A 352 17.57 -7.85 12.78
C GLU A 352 16.38 -8.55 13.43
N ILE A 353 15.29 -7.83 13.78
CA ILE A 353 14.12 -8.42 14.45
C ILE A 353 13.50 -9.52 13.59
N GLY A 354 13.22 -9.24 12.32
CA GLY A 354 12.65 -10.25 11.41
C GLY A 354 13.55 -11.47 11.23
N ARG A 355 14.88 -11.27 11.22
CA ARG A 355 15.83 -12.38 11.18
C ARG A 355 15.81 -13.20 12.48
N LEU A 356 15.67 -12.56 13.63
CA LEU A 356 15.57 -13.23 14.93
C LEU A 356 14.27 -14.04 15.04
N GLU A 357 13.14 -13.50 14.56
CA GLU A 357 11.86 -14.23 14.50
C GLU A 357 11.98 -15.49 13.61
N GLN A 358 12.51 -15.34 12.39
CA GLN A 358 12.73 -16.47 11.48
C GLN A 358 13.67 -17.53 12.08
N CYS A 359 14.72 -17.09 12.77
CA CYS A 359 15.64 -17.99 13.44
C CYS A 359 15.04 -18.66 14.67
N ALA A 360 14.10 -18.02 15.36
CA ALA A 360 13.44 -18.60 16.53
C ALA A 360 12.57 -19.82 16.17
N VAL A 361 12.03 -19.90 14.96
CA VAL A 361 11.35 -21.10 14.45
C VAL A 361 12.28 -22.32 14.41
N LYS A 362 13.54 -22.12 13.99
CA LYS A 362 14.55 -23.19 13.84
C LYS A 362 15.36 -23.43 15.12
N SER A 363 15.55 -22.41 15.94
CA SER A 363 16.42 -22.40 17.11
C SER A 363 15.83 -21.48 18.18
N PRO A 364 14.75 -21.91 18.87
CA PRO A 364 14.04 -21.07 19.83
C PRO A 364 14.93 -20.73 21.04
N PRO A 365 14.75 -19.56 21.68
CA PRO A 365 15.49 -19.24 22.90
C PRO A 365 15.25 -20.29 24.00
N GLU A 366 16.31 -20.70 24.68
CA GLU A 366 16.23 -21.71 25.74
C GLU A 366 15.58 -21.17 27.02
N ARG A 367 15.87 -19.92 27.39
CA ARG A 367 15.37 -19.27 28.61
C ARG A 367 14.06 -18.56 28.35
N CYS A 368 13.16 -18.59 29.32
CA CYS A 368 11.87 -17.90 29.21
C CYS A 368 12.01 -16.37 29.11
N GLU A 369 12.97 -15.79 29.85
CA GLU A 369 13.26 -14.35 29.77
C GLU A 369 13.68 -13.93 28.35
N ASP A 370 14.47 -14.76 27.66
CA ASP A 370 14.90 -14.49 26.29
C ASP A 370 13.73 -14.56 25.29
N ARG A 371 12.76 -15.45 25.53
CA ARG A 371 11.52 -15.52 24.72
C ARG A 371 10.66 -14.29 24.91
N GLU A 372 10.47 -13.84 26.15
CA GLU A 372 9.72 -12.63 26.45
C GLU A 372 10.35 -11.41 25.80
N ARG A 373 11.68 -11.27 25.88
CA ARG A 373 12.41 -10.19 25.20
C ARG A 373 12.25 -10.23 23.69
N LEU A 374 12.28 -11.42 23.09
CA LEU A 374 12.02 -11.58 21.66
C LEU A 374 10.57 -11.17 21.31
N ARG A 375 9.57 -11.56 22.11
CA ARG A 375 8.17 -11.12 21.91
C ARG A 375 8.04 -9.60 21.99
N THR A 376 8.67 -8.96 22.97
CA THR A 376 8.69 -7.51 23.11
C THR A 376 9.34 -6.83 21.90
N LEU A 377 10.49 -7.34 21.43
CA LEU A 377 11.13 -6.84 20.21
C LEU A 377 10.23 -7.02 18.98
N SER A 378 9.56 -8.16 18.88
CA SER A 378 8.63 -8.46 17.79
C SER A 378 7.45 -7.49 17.81
N ALA A 379 6.86 -7.22 18.98
CA ALA A 379 5.80 -6.21 19.16
C ALA A 379 6.26 -4.81 18.74
N LEU A 380 7.48 -4.41 19.13
CA LEU A 380 8.10 -3.14 18.71
C LEU A 380 8.31 -3.10 17.19
N GLY A 381 8.76 -4.20 16.60
CA GLY A 381 8.81 -4.38 15.16
C GLY A 381 7.45 -4.12 14.51
N ARG A 382 6.39 -4.77 15.02
CA ARG A 382 5.01 -4.60 14.51
C ARG A 382 4.47 -3.19 14.63
N ALA A 383 4.73 -2.54 15.76
CA ALA A 383 4.39 -1.14 15.94
C ALA A 383 5.14 -0.24 14.94
N LEU A 384 6.39 -0.58 14.60
CA LEU A 384 7.16 0.12 13.57
C LEU A 384 6.49 -0.01 12.18
N SER A 385 6.08 -1.22 11.78
CA SER A 385 5.51 -1.47 10.44
C SER A 385 4.06 -0.99 10.27
N GLY A 386 3.39 -0.59 11.34
CA GLY A 386 1.95 -0.31 11.30
C GLY A 386 1.08 -1.57 11.32
N GLY A 387 1.62 -2.71 11.78
CA GLY A 387 0.91 -3.98 11.86
C GLY A 387 1.05 -4.86 10.62
N ASP A 388 1.71 -4.38 9.56
CA ASP A 388 2.00 -5.20 8.38
C ASP A 388 3.05 -6.27 8.73
N GLU A 389 2.80 -7.52 8.33
CA GLU A 389 3.66 -8.68 8.58
C GLU A 389 4.97 -8.64 7.77
N HIS A 390 5.05 -7.79 6.74
CA HIS A 390 6.20 -7.71 5.83
C HIS A 390 7.26 -6.69 6.31
N TYR A 391 7.96 -7.02 7.40
CA TYR A 391 9.02 -6.18 8.02
C TYR A 391 10.27 -5.90 7.17
N VAL A 392 10.35 -6.41 5.94
CA VAL A 392 11.63 -6.68 5.25
C VAL A 392 12.30 -5.44 4.63
N ARG A 393 11.66 -4.26 4.62
CA ARG A 393 12.20 -3.07 3.91
C ARG A 393 12.31 -1.78 4.72
N ARG A 394 12.39 -1.84 6.05
CA ARG A 394 12.69 -0.65 6.87
C ARG A 394 14.21 -0.43 6.96
N PRO A 395 14.68 0.83 6.99
CA PRO A 395 16.11 1.12 7.04
C PRO A 395 16.73 0.55 8.33
N ALA A 396 17.92 -0.04 8.21
CA ALA A 396 18.69 -0.66 9.30
C ALA A 396 19.13 0.31 10.42
N GLU A 397 18.59 1.52 10.39
CA GLU A 397 18.99 2.68 11.16
C GLU A 397 18.23 2.80 12.48
N VAL A 398 17.06 2.19 12.62
CA VAL A 398 16.31 2.15 13.88
C VAL A 398 16.84 1.02 14.77
N ILE A 399 17.22 1.35 16.00
CA ILE A 399 17.80 0.42 16.97
C ILE A 399 16.97 0.42 18.24
N PHE A 400 16.63 -0.76 18.73
CA PHE A 400 15.84 -0.98 19.94
C PHE A 400 16.68 -1.37 21.15
N ASN A 401 16.15 -1.08 22.34
CA ASN A 401 16.76 -1.37 23.64
C ASN A 401 18.22 -0.91 23.70
N THR A 402 18.43 0.38 23.52
CA THR A 402 19.79 0.94 23.47
C THR A 402 20.52 0.79 24.81
N THR A 403 21.85 0.80 24.77
CA THR A 403 22.65 0.83 26.01
C THR A 403 22.44 2.09 26.86
N GLN A 404 21.88 3.14 26.27
CA GLN A 404 21.55 4.40 26.94
C GLN A 404 20.21 4.34 27.69
N GLY A 405 19.50 3.21 27.65
CA GLY A 405 18.19 3.07 28.28
C GLY A 405 17.06 3.67 27.46
N LEU A 406 17.31 4.08 26.22
CA LEU A 406 16.25 4.45 25.28
C LEU A 406 15.60 3.19 24.70
N LEU A 407 14.28 3.20 24.59
CA LEU A 407 13.51 2.15 23.93
C LEU A 407 13.91 2.02 22.45
N TYR A 408 14.15 3.16 21.79
CA TYR A 408 14.57 3.22 20.39
C TYR A 408 15.52 4.40 20.18
N GLU A 409 16.38 4.30 19.17
CA GLU A 409 17.26 5.34 18.66
C GLU A 409 17.35 5.19 17.14
N VAL A 410 17.33 6.31 16.43
CA VAL A 410 17.55 6.35 14.98
C VAL A 410 19.00 6.74 14.75
N LYS A 411 19.79 5.83 14.17
CA LYS A 411 21.15 6.11 13.72
C LYS A 411 21.14 6.67 12.30
N GLY A 412 22.24 7.30 11.92
CA GLY A 412 22.41 7.86 10.58
C GLY A 412 22.61 9.37 10.62
N GLY A 413 22.65 9.97 9.43
CA GLY A 413 22.76 11.42 9.28
C GLY A 413 21.41 12.12 9.38
N CYS A 414 21.42 13.45 9.21
CA CYS A 414 20.21 14.26 9.15
C CYS A 414 19.14 13.78 8.14
N PRO A 415 19.48 13.23 6.95
CA PRO A 415 18.48 12.67 6.05
C PRO A 415 17.67 11.53 6.67
N SER A 416 18.35 10.59 7.34
CA SER A 416 17.75 9.43 8.01
C SER A 416 16.86 9.84 9.17
N LEU A 417 17.39 10.73 10.03
CA LEU A 417 16.65 11.29 11.17
C LEU A 417 15.38 12.01 10.70
N ALA A 418 15.49 12.84 9.66
CA ALA A 418 14.35 13.55 9.09
C ALA A 418 13.32 12.58 8.46
N ALA A 419 13.78 11.58 7.72
CA ALA A 419 12.89 10.60 7.10
C ALA A 419 12.08 9.84 8.15
N GLU A 420 12.73 9.36 9.21
CA GLU A 420 12.05 8.63 10.28
C GLU A 420 11.15 9.53 11.14
N ALA A 421 11.57 10.77 11.43
CA ALA A 421 10.80 11.66 12.29
C ALA A 421 9.61 12.32 11.59
N LEU A 422 9.74 12.66 10.30
CA LEU A 422 8.76 13.48 9.58
C LEU A 422 7.78 12.67 8.73
N ARG A 423 8.24 11.58 8.10
CA ARG A 423 7.40 10.78 7.19
C ARG A 423 6.70 9.63 7.87
N GLN A 424 7.15 9.26 9.05
CA GLN A 424 6.65 8.11 9.77
C GLN A 424 6.14 8.52 11.14
N ASP A 425 4.98 8.02 11.53
CA ASP A 425 4.33 8.31 12.80
C ASP A 425 4.52 7.20 13.85
N TRP A 426 5.28 6.15 13.54
CA TRP A 426 5.46 5.00 14.42
C TRP A 426 6.03 5.37 15.79
N TRP A 427 6.95 6.34 15.83
CA TRP A 427 7.67 6.71 17.06
C TRP A 427 6.78 7.48 18.04
N LEU A 428 5.74 8.15 17.53
CA LEU A 428 4.67 8.76 18.33
C LEU A 428 3.78 7.68 18.96
N LYS A 429 3.59 6.55 18.27
CA LYS A 429 2.78 5.40 18.69
C LYS A 429 3.48 4.48 19.70
N MET A 430 4.76 4.72 19.98
CA MET A 430 5.57 3.92 20.92
C MET A 430 5.38 4.30 22.39
N ASP A 431 4.74 5.45 22.68
CA ASP A 431 4.50 5.96 24.03
C ASP A 431 5.76 5.96 24.95
N HIS A 432 6.92 6.29 24.38
CA HIS A 432 8.18 6.34 25.13
C HIS A 432 8.83 7.71 25.04
N LEU A 433 8.42 8.60 25.96
CA LEU A 433 8.82 10.00 26.01
C LEU A 433 10.35 10.25 25.95
N PRO A 434 11.21 9.49 26.66
CA PRO A 434 12.66 9.71 26.57
C PRO A 434 13.23 9.51 25.17
N SER A 435 12.77 8.47 24.44
CA SER A 435 13.21 8.19 23.07
C SER A 435 12.67 9.22 22.10
N ALA A 436 11.39 9.56 22.21
CA ALA A 436 10.75 10.57 21.38
C ALA A 436 11.45 11.92 21.53
N ARG A 437 11.72 12.32 22.77
CA ARG A 437 12.45 13.55 23.07
C ARG A 437 13.87 13.51 22.52
N HIS A 438 14.55 12.37 22.56
CA HIS A 438 15.89 12.21 21.99
C HIS A 438 15.86 12.41 20.47
N LEU A 439 14.94 11.74 19.76
CA LEU A 439 14.77 11.87 18.31
C LEU A 439 14.47 13.31 17.90
N VAL A 440 13.48 13.95 18.53
CA VAL A 440 13.10 15.34 18.23
C VAL A 440 14.29 16.29 18.43
N LYS A 441 15.11 16.08 19.47
CA LYS A 441 16.32 16.87 19.68
C LYS A 441 17.37 16.69 18.59
N GLN A 442 17.56 15.46 18.10
CA GLN A 442 18.48 15.20 16.99
C GLN A 442 18.02 15.88 15.70
N VAL A 443 16.72 15.83 15.40
CA VAL A 443 16.13 16.52 14.23
C VAL A 443 16.25 18.04 14.38
N ALA A 444 16.05 18.58 15.58
CA ALA A 444 16.23 20.01 15.86
C ALA A 444 17.68 20.46 15.64
N ASN A 445 18.67 19.66 16.05
CA ASN A 445 20.09 19.93 15.75
C ASN A 445 20.34 19.96 14.23
N CYS A 446 19.81 18.99 13.50
CA CYS A 446 19.90 18.96 12.04
C CYS A 446 19.28 20.21 11.38
N ALA A 447 18.17 20.70 11.93
CA ALA A 447 17.57 21.95 11.47
C ALA A 447 18.45 23.16 11.73
N SER A 448 19.07 23.25 12.93
CA SER A 448 19.98 24.35 13.24
C SER A 448 21.24 24.35 12.37
N ASP A 449 21.63 23.19 11.83
CA ASP A 449 22.74 23.06 10.89
C ASP A 449 22.35 23.42 9.44
N GLY A 450 21.14 23.93 9.21
CA GLY A 450 20.65 24.37 7.90
C GLY A 450 20.21 23.24 6.96
N PHE A 451 20.06 22.01 7.45
CA PHE A 451 19.75 20.84 6.61
C PHE A 451 18.43 20.99 5.84
N PHE A 452 17.40 21.59 6.45
CA PHE A 452 16.07 21.70 5.85
C PHE A 452 15.89 22.90 4.90
N GLU A 453 16.81 23.87 4.89
CA GLU A 453 16.71 25.06 4.03
C GLU A 453 17.14 24.79 2.58
N SER A 454 17.92 23.73 2.35
CA SER A 454 18.57 23.45 1.06
C SER A 454 17.84 22.47 0.15
N ARG A 455 16.69 21.93 0.57
CA ARG A 455 16.01 20.83 -0.15
C ARG A 455 14.53 21.11 -0.39
N ASP A 456 14.19 21.35 -1.66
CA ASP A 456 12.82 21.45 -2.19
C ASP A 456 11.99 20.16 -1.95
N SER A 457 12.63 19.03 -1.63
CA SER A 457 11.98 17.72 -1.47
C SER A 457 11.12 17.54 -0.21
N TRP A 458 11.08 18.53 0.70
CA TRP A 458 10.36 18.41 1.99
C TRP A 458 9.05 19.20 2.03
N GLU A 459 8.58 19.76 0.92
CA GLU A 459 7.33 20.55 0.87
C GLU A 459 6.11 19.80 1.46
N HIS A 460 6.04 18.48 1.28
CA HIS A 460 4.95 17.65 1.78
C HIS A 460 5.04 17.36 3.28
N ASP A 461 6.24 17.45 3.86
CA ASP A 461 6.54 17.10 5.26
C ASP A 461 6.59 18.35 6.17
N TYR A 462 6.28 19.51 5.62
CA TYR A 462 6.42 20.81 6.28
C TYR A 462 5.52 20.99 7.51
N LEU A 463 4.32 20.39 7.49
CA LEU A 463 3.40 20.43 8.63
C LEU A 463 3.93 19.65 9.83
N ALA A 464 4.50 18.46 9.61
CA ALA A 464 5.09 17.64 10.67
C ALA A 464 6.28 18.38 11.30
N LEU A 465 7.14 18.97 10.47
CA LEU A 465 8.26 19.77 10.94
C LEU A 465 7.81 20.98 11.78
N ARG A 466 6.80 21.73 11.31
CA ARG A 466 6.21 22.85 12.07
C ARG A 466 5.63 22.38 13.40
N LEU A 467 4.93 21.24 13.43
CA LEU A 467 4.39 20.68 14.66
C LEU A 467 5.51 20.37 15.66
N LEU A 468 6.59 19.72 15.20
CA LEU A 468 7.75 19.40 16.05
C LEU A 468 8.42 20.67 16.59
N GLN A 469 8.54 21.72 15.77
CA GLN A 469 9.08 23.03 16.20
C GLN A 469 8.29 23.67 17.36
N LEU A 470 7.00 23.38 17.49
CA LEU A 470 6.15 23.88 18.58
C LEU A 470 6.31 23.09 19.89
N THR A 471 7.03 21.97 19.88
CA THR A 471 7.19 21.11 21.07
C THR A 471 8.25 21.62 22.04
N ASP A 472 8.05 21.34 23.34
CA ASP A 472 9.05 21.60 24.40
C ASP A 472 10.40 20.91 24.14
N ALA A 473 10.39 19.72 23.53
CA ALA A 473 11.59 18.98 23.17
C ALA A 473 12.44 19.73 22.13
N TRP A 474 11.82 20.26 21.08
CA TRP A 474 12.51 21.03 20.05
C TRP A 474 13.07 22.34 20.59
N GLN A 475 12.24 23.08 21.34
CA GLN A 475 12.63 24.37 21.92
C GLN A 475 13.81 24.27 22.90
N SER A 476 14.04 23.09 23.49
CA SER A 476 15.20 22.86 24.37
C SER A 476 16.55 22.83 23.66
N VAL A 477 16.58 22.81 22.32
CA VAL A 477 17.79 22.72 21.49
C VAL A 477 18.33 24.09 21.05
N GLN A 478 17.86 25.20 21.67
CA GLN A 478 18.16 26.58 21.22
C GLN A 478 19.57 26.78 20.64
N PRO A 479 19.68 27.36 19.43
CA PRO A 479 20.96 27.49 18.75
C PRO A 479 21.90 28.36 19.58
N ARG A 480 23.14 27.89 19.75
CA ARG A 480 24.24 28.62 20.40
C ARG A 480 24.75 29.82 19.59
N SER A 481 24.08 30.21 18.50
CA SER A 481 24.52 31.29 17.63
C SER A 481 24.40 32.64 18.35
N GLY A 482 25.51 33.07 18.95
CA GLY A 482 25.69 34.41 19.46
C GLY A 482 25.54 35.42 18.34
N GLY A 483 24.47 36.19 18.37
CA GLY A 483 24.25 37.26 17.41
C GLY A 483 22.78 37.58 17.19
N GLN A 484 22.13 38.14 18.22
CA GLN A 484 20.92 38.96 18.11
C GLN A 484 19.82 38.47 17.13
N ALA A 485 19.05 37.48 17.57
CA ALA A 485 17.62 37.44 17.24
C ALA A 485 16.83 37.74 18.51
N LYS A 486 16.38 39.00 18.61
CA LYS A 486 15.43 39.46 19.62
C LYS A 486 14.12 38.69 19.48
N SER A 487 13.64 38.15 20.61
CA SER A 487 12.23 38.20 21.03
C SER A 487 11.20 37.78 19.97
N SER A 488 10.75 36.53 20.02
CA SER A 488 9.51 36.27 20.77
C SER A 488 9.60 34.97 21.57
N SER A 489 9.73 35.11 22.89
CA SER A 489 9.53 34.05 23.87
C SER A 489 8.04 33.68 23.95
N GLU A 490 7.52 33.01 22.93
CA GLU A 490 6.30 32.22 23.13
C GLU A 490 6.73 30.92 23.82
N ALA A 491 6.12 30.66 24.98
CA ALA A 491 6.29 29.37 25.66
C ALA A 491 5.99 28.23 24.66
N PRO A 492 6.66 27.07 24.77
CA PRO A 492 6.34 25.94 23.91
C PRO A 492 4.84 25.67 23.99
N VAL A 493 4.17 25.81 22.85
CA VAL A 493 2.71 25.75 22.76
C VAL A 493 2.22 24.32 23.03
N LEU A 494 3.10 23.33 22.83
CA LEU A 494 2.76 21.92 22.90
C LEU A 494 3.78 21.13 23.73
N LYS A 495 3.30 20.26 24.62
CA LYS A 495 4.17 19.27 25.28
C LYS A 495 4.30 18.05 24.37
N LEU A 496 5.52 17.57 24.12
CA LEU A 496 5.73 16.40 23.26
C LEU A 496 4.93 15.17 23.75
N GLU A 497 4.75 15.04 25.07
CA GLU A 497 3.95 13.97 25.68
C GLU A 497 2.49 13.95 25.21
N GLN A 498 1.92 15.10 24.83
CA GLN A 498 0.54 15.21 24.33
C GLN A 498 0.39 14.67 22.89
N LEU A 499 1.49 14.52 22.17
CA LEU A 499 1.51 13.93 20.83
C LEU A 499 1.72 12.41 20.85
N LEU A 500 2.16 11.87 21.99
CA LEU A 500 2.39 10.44 22.12
C LEU A 500 1.07 9.72 22.29
N SER A 501 0.97 8.59 21.61
CA SER A 501 -0.12 7.63 21.76
C SER A 501 0.50 6.25 21.92
N ARG A 502 -0.22 5.33 22.56
CA ARG A 502 0.23 3.95 22.69
C ARG A 502 -0.47 3.08 21.66
N SER A 503 0.31 2.44 20.80
CA SER A 503 -0.22 1.46 19.85
C SER A 503 -0.81 0.26 20.60
N PRO A 504 -2.02 -0.23 20.22
CA PRO A 504 -2.59 -1.45 20.79
C PRO A 504 -1.70 -2.67 20.56
N LEU A 505 -0.85 -2.64 19.51
CA LEU A 505 0.13 -3.69 19.22
C LEU A 505 1.22 -3.83 20.30
N LEU A 506 1.39 -2.81 21.15
CA LEU A 506 2.33 -2.83 22.27
C LEU A 506 1.68 -3.24 23.60
N GLU A 507 0.36 -3.40 23.63
CA GLU A 507 -0.37 -3.86 24.81
C GLU A 507 -0.40 -5.39 24.87
N THR A 508 -0.46 -6.04 23.70
CA THR A 508 -0.47 -7.49 23.59
C THR A 508 0.78 -7.97 22.89
N ALA A 509 1.66 -8.63 23.64
CA ALA A 509 2.83 -9.27 23.05
C ALA A 509 2.35 -10.35 22.07
N PRO A 510 2.78 -10.30 20.79
CA PRO A 510 2.29 -11.25 19.80
C PRO A 510 2.80 -12.65 20.11
N THR A 511 2.00 -13.65 19.74
CA THR A 511 2.48 -15.02 19.64
C THR A 511 3.47 -15.12 18.50
N LEU A 512 4.62 -15.75 18.77
CA LEU A 512 5.65 -15.94 17.75
C LEU A 512 5.30 -17.13 16.86
N GLU A 513 5.72 -17.08 15.60
CA GLU A 513 5.46 -18.16 14.67
C GLU A 513 6.10 -19.48 15.18
N GLY A 514 5.30 -20.55 15.19
CA GLY A 514 5.75 -21.86 15.65
C GLY A 514 5.96 -21.99 17.17
N GLU A 515 5.67 -20.95 17.96
CA GLU A 515 5.90 -20.93 19.41
C GLU A 515 5.18 -22.06 20.16
N ALA A 516 4.00 -22.46 19.70
CA ALA A 516 3.25 -23.59 20.25
C ALA A 516 4.02 -24.92 20.16
N ARG A 517 5.04 -25.03 19.31
CA ARG A 517 5.88 -26.22 19.13
C ARG A 517 7.24 -26.10 19.81
N TRP A 518 7.54 -24.97 20.43
CA TRP A 518 8.83 -24.77 21.10
C TRP A 518 8.93 -25.67 22.33
N PRO A 519 10.14 -26.18 22.65
CA PRO A 519 10.34 -26.94 23.88
C PRO A 519 10.03 -26.07 25.10
N ALA A 520 9.74 -26.69 26.25
CA ALA A 520 9.62 -25.96 27.51
C ALA A 520 10.92 -25.16 27.78
N CYS A 521 10.77 -23.96 28.35
CA CYS A 521 11.94 -23.18 28.76
C CYS A 521 12.76 -23.94 29.81
N ARG A 522 14.06 -23.71 29.82
CA ARG A 522 14.97 -24.16 30.88
C ARG A 522 15.04 -23.17 32.03
#